data_AF-A0A432CAM2-F1
#
_entry.id   AF-A0A432CAM2-F1
#
_cell.length_a   1.000
_cell.length_b   1.000
_cell.length_c   1.000
_cell.angle_alpha   90.00
_cell.angle_beta   90.00
_cell.angle_gamma   90.00
#
_symmetry.space_group_name_H-M   'P 1'
#
loop_
_entity.id
_entity.type
_entity.pdbx_description
1 polymer ?
#
loop_
_entity_poly.entity_id
_entity_poly.type
_entity_poly.pdbx_seq_one_letter_code
_entity_poly.pdbx_strand_id
1 'polypeptide(L)'
;MKIKSNIDKFGTIGLFITTLFSPCCFPLFAFGTSALGLGSFELFGGWTMRILLIMVMISIIGLIISYYKHRSLLPLLIAIPSAIVINYAFFTNSNTSLIYLGMFGILIATGVNYYRNKLQGNCESCTTYEGKTVELKSTLTCPNCGYRKEEIMPTDACQFFYECEKCKTILKPLEGDCCVYCSYGSVKCPPIQTGDNCC
;
A
#
# COMPACT_ATOMS: atom_id res chain seq x y z
N MET A 1 -12.75 -12.42 2.00
CA MET A 1 -11.80 -13.02 2.97
C MET A 1 -11.06 -11.87 3.68
N LYS A 2 -11.41 -11.57 4.95
CA LYS A 2 -10.81 -10.48 5.74
C LYS A 2 -9.41 -10.89 6.21
N ILE A 3 -8.38 -10.49 5.48
CA ILE A 3 -6.97 -10.55 5.93
C ILE A 3 -6.49 -9.10 6.04
N LYS A 4 -6.82 -8.40 7.14
CA LYS A 4 -6.55 -6.96 7.25
C LYS A 4 -6.08 -6.49 8.63
N SER A 5 -5.10 -7.18 9.21
CA SER A 5 -4.49 -6.67 10.46
C SER A 5 -3.02 -7.08 10.61
N ASN A 6 -2.64 -8.26 10.13
CA ASN A 6 -1.28 -8.76 10.36
C ASN A 6 -0.26 -8.41 9.26
N ILE A 7 -0.68 -7.99 8.06
CA ILE A 7 0.23 -7.73 6.93
C ILE A 7 1.06 -6.44 7.12
N ASP A 8 0.51 -5.40 7.74
CA ASP A 8 1.25 -4.16 7.99
C ASP A 8 2.33 -4.33 9.08
N LYS A 9 2.13 -5.30 9.99
CA LYS A 9 3.14 -5.73 10.97
C LYS A 9 4.30 -6.48 10.31
N PHE A 10 4.03 -7.37 9.35
CA PHE A 10 5.09 -8.04 8.61
C PHE A 10 5.87 -7.07 7.70
N GLY A 11 5.20 -6.05 7.14
CA GLY A 11 5.85 -5.01 6.34
C GLY A 11 6.82 -4.14 7.13
N THR A 12 6.46 -3.74 8.35
CA THR A 12 7.31 -2.93 9.24
C THR A 12 8.50 -3.73 9.79
N ILE A 13 8.30 -5.01 10.15
CA ILE A 13 9.37 -5.94 10.52
C ILE A 13 10.32 -6.16 9.33
N GLY A 14 9.79 -6.32 8.12
CA GLY A 14 10.58 -6.46 6.89
C GLY A 14 11.44 -5.23 6.60
N LEU A 15 10.88 -4.02 6.73
CA LEU A 15 11.64 -2.76 6.64
C LEU A 15 12.78 -2.72 7.66
N PHE A 16 12.50 -3.05 8.93
CA PHE A 16 13.50 -3.04 10.01
C PHE A 16 14.65 -4.04 9.75
N ILE A 17 14.32 -5.24 9.27
CA ILE A 17 15.30 -6.28 8.91
C ILE A 17 16.14 -5.82 7.70
N THR A 18 15.51 -5.22 6.67
CA THR A 18 16.26 -4.70 5.51
C THR A 18 17.22 -3.56 5.87
N THR A 19 16.90 -2.72 6.86
CA THR A 19 17.82 -1.69 7.36
C THR A 19 19.00 -2.29 8.12
N LEU A 20 18.77 -3.38 8.87
CA LEU A 20 19.81 -4.08 9.64
C LEU A 20 20.84 -4.77 8.74
N PHE A 21 20.40 -5.27 7.58
CA PHE A 21 21.23 -6.02 6.64
C PHE A 21 21.63 -5.23 5.38
N SER A 22 21.35 -3.93 5.33
CA SER A 22 21.78 -3.08 4.22
C SER A 22 23.30 -2.79 4.32
N PRO A 23 24.07 -2.95 3.23
CA PRO A 23 25.51 -2.70 3.20
C PRO A 23 25.89 -1.23 3.46
N CYS A 24 24.96 -0.28 3.33
CA CYS A 24 25.22 1.12 3.73
C CYS A 24 25.16 1.36 5.25
N CYS A 25 24.47 0.50 6.00
CA CYS A 25 24.39 0.55 7.46
C CYS A 25 25.37 -0.42 8.13
N PHE A 26 25.91 -1.36 7.35
CA PHE A 26 26.82 -2.40 7.82
C PHE A 26 28.06 -1.85 8.53
N PRO A 27 28.68 -0.73 8.11
CA PRO A 27 29.78 -0.12 8.87
C PRO A 27 29.30 0.41 10.23
N LEU A 28 28.13 1.06 10.30
CA LEU A 28 27.57 1.63 11.53
C LEU A 28 27.14 0.53 12.53
N PHE A 29 26.57 -0.55 12.01
CA PHE A 29 26.23 -1.74 12.79
C PHE A 29 27.49 -2.50 13.23
N ALA A 30 28.50 -2.61 12.38
CA ALA A 30 29.81 -3.15 12.74
C ALA A 30 30.45 -2.31 13.86
N PHE A 31 30.39 -0.98 13.81
CA PHE A 31 30.82 -0.13 14.93
C PHE A 31 30.04 -0.41 16.21
N GLY A 32 28.72 -0.60 16.13
CA GLY A 32 27.87 -0.93 17.27
C GLY A 32 28.14 -2.32 17.87
N THR A 33 28.33 -3.35 17.04
CA THR A 33 28.64 -4.72 17.49
C THR A 33 30.09 -4.84 17.97
N SER A 34 31.02 -4.09 17.37
CA SER A 34 32.39 -3.92 17.87
C SER A 34 32.42 -3.28 19.26
N ALA A 35 31.55 -2.29 19.52
CA ALA A 35 31.42 -1.69 20.85
C ALA A 35 30.87 -2.67 21.90
N LEU A 36 30.13 -3.69 21.48
CA LEU A 36 29.65 -4.80 22.33
C LEU A 36 30.64 -5.97 22.38
N GLY A 37 31.85 -5.84 21.82
CA GLY A 37 32.91 -6.86 21.89
C GLY A 37 32.75 -8.02 20.91
N LEU A 38 31.79 -7.96 19.97
CA LEU A 38 31.58 -8.96 18.92
C LEU A 38 32.45 -8.68 17.66
N GLY A 39 33.62 -8.07 17.86
CA GLY A 39 34.44 -7.45 16.82
C GLY A 39 35.20 -8.39 15.88
N SER A 40 35.01 -9.70 15.99
CA SER A 40 35.73 -10.71 15.21
C SER A 40 34.83 -11.54 14.29
N PHE A 41 33.59 -11.10 14.07
CA PHE A 41 32.73 -11.76 13.12
C PHE A 41 32.97 -11.16 11.73
N GLU A 42 33.92 -11.75 11.00
CA GLU A 42 33.87 -11.86 9.53
C GLU A 42 32.60 -12.67 9.16
N LEU A 43 31.40 -12.22 9.54
CA LEU A 43 30.13 -13.00 9.59
C LEU A 43 29.61 -13.44 8.23
N PHE A 44 30.44 -13.25 7.22
CA PHE A 44 30.03 -12.80 5.93
C PHE A 44 31.24 -12.78 4.98
N GLY A 45 31.97 -13.91 4.94
CA GLY A 45 32.78 -14.28 3.76
C GLY A 45 31.93 -14.33 2.48
N GLY A 46 32.38 -15.02 1.43
CA GLY A 46 31.75 -15.04 0.09
C GLY A 46 30.24 -15.36 0.01
N TRP A 47 29.62 -15.79 1.11
CA TRP A 47 28.18 -16.03 1.27
C TRP A 47 27.31 -14.76 1.42
N THR A 48 27.86 -13.62 1.86
CA THR A 48 27.16 -12.32 1.97
C THR A 48 26.36 -11.96 0.74
N MET A 49 27.04 -12.00 -0.39
CA MET A 49 26.51 -11.49 -1.64
C MET A 49 25.37 -12.36 -2.15
N ARG A 50 25.39 -13.67 -1.82
CA ARG A 50 24.29 -14.59 -2.11
C ARG A 50 23.06 -14.31 -1.25
N ILE A 51 23.26 -13.98 0.02
CA ILE A 51 22.18 -13.61 0.94
C ILE A 51 21.53 -12.29 0.50
N LEU A 52 22.33 -11.30 0.10
CA LEU A 52 21.84 -10.03 -0.45
C LEU A 52 20.93 -10.25 -1.67
N LEU A 53 21.33 -11.13 -2.59
CA LEU A 53 20.55 -11.46 -3.78
C LEU A 53 19.20 -12.11 -3.44
N ILE A 54 19.17 -13.01 -2.45
CA ILE A 54 17.93 -13.64 -1.99
C ILE A 54 16.96 -12.60 -1.42
N MET A 55 17.46 -11.66 -0.61
CA MET A 55 16.64 -10.60 -0.04
C MET A 55 16.07 -9.66 -1.12
N VAL A 56 16.86 -9.35 -2.16
CA VAL A 56 16.41 -8.58 -3.34
C VAL A 56 15.27 -9.31 -4.05
N MET A 57 15.37 -10.63 -4.25
CA MET A 57 14.30 -11.41 -4.87
C MET A 57 13.02 -11.40 -4.02
N ILE A 58 13.13 -11.58 -2.69
CA ILE A 58 12.00 -11.50 -1.77
C ILE A 58 11.34 -10.12 -1.84
N SER A 59 12.13 -9.04 -1.91
CA SER A 59 11.62 -7.67 -2.06
C SER A 59 10.84 -7.48 -3.36
N ILE A 60 11.32 -8.03 -4.49
CA ILE A 60 10.62 -7.95 -5.77
C ILE A 60 9.30 -8.72 -5.72
N ILE A 61 9.29 -9.93 -5.14
CA ILE A 61 8.07 -10.72 -4.95
C ILE A 61 7.05 -9.92 -4.13
N GLY A 62 7.49 -9.26 -3.06
CA GLY A 62 6.64 -8.37 -2.26
C GLY A 62 6.03 -7.22 -3.08
N LEU A 63 6.83 -6.59 -3.94
CA LEU A 63 6.36 -5.52 -4.85
C LEU A 63 5.42 -6.04 -5.94
N ILE A 64 5.63 -7.26 -6.45
CA ILE A 64 4.73 -7.92 -7.41
C ILE A 64 3.37 -8.21 -6.74
N ILE A 65 3.36 -8.75 -5.52
CA ILE A 65 2.12 -8.96 -4.76
C ILE A 65 1.42 -7.62 -4.50
N SER A 66 2.17 -6.56 -4.17
CA SER A 66 1.64 -5.19 -4.03
C SER A 66 0.99 -4.70 -5.34
N TYR A 67 1.62 -4.94 -6.48
CA TYR A 67 1.09 -4.60 -7.80
C TYR A 67 -0.24 -5.30 -8.10
N TYR A 68 -0.36 -6.60 -7.84
CA TYR A 68 -1.61 -7.32 -8.06
C TYR A 68 -2.75 -6.81 -7.17
N LYS A 69 -2.44 -6.38 -5.95
CA LYS A 69 -3.44 -5.91 -4.98
C LYS A 69 -3.90 -4.47 -5.21
N HIS A 70 -2.98 -3.58 -5.58
CA HIS A 70 -3.21 -2.13 -5.62
C HIS A 70 -2.98 -1.49 -7.00
N ARG A 71 -2.68 -2.29 -8.03
CA ARG A 71 -2.46 -1.92 -9.45
C ARG A 71 -1.42 -0.81 -9.66
N SER A 72 -0.48 -0.64 -8.74
CA SER A 72 0.55 0.41 -8.78
C SER A 72 1.79 -0.04 -9.57
N LEU A 73 1.88 0.36 -10.85
CA LEU A 73 2.95 -0.09 -11.77
C LEU A 73 4.31 0.58 -11.50
N LEU A 74 4.33 1.84 -11.08
CA LEU A 74 5.57 2.63 -11.00
C LEU A 74 6.62 2.08 -10.00
N PRO A 75 6.30 1.59 -8.78
CA PRO A 75 7.31 1.02 -7.90
C PRO A 75 8.00 -0.22 -8.53
N LEU A 76 7.22 -1.03 -9.25
CA LEU A 76 7.72 -2.22 -9.93
C LEU A 76 8.64 -1.86 -11.10
N LEU A 77 8.30 -0.82 -11.87
CA LEU A 77 9.14 -0.28 -12.94
C LEU A 77 10.50 0.23 -12.47
N ILE A 78 10.62 0.67 -11.21
CA ILE A 78 11.90 1.10 -10.63
C ILE A 78 12.67 -0.10 -10.06
N ALA A 79 11.98 -1.04 -9.41
CA ALA A 79 12.61 -2.18 -8.74
C ALA A 79 13.21 -3.22 -9.71
N ILE A 80 12.51 -3.56 -10.79
CA ILE A 80 12.98 -4.55 -11.77
C ILE A 80 14.33 -4.15 -12.40
N PRO A 81 14.50 -2.96 -13.01
CA PRO A 81 15.80 -2.57 -13.57
C PRO A 81 16.88 -2.48 -12.50
N SER A 82 16.54 -2.00 -11.29
CA SER A 82 17.47 -1.96 -10.15
C SER A 82 18.01 -3.35 -9.78
N ALA A 83 17.14 -4.36 -9.77
CA ALA A 83 17.54 -5.75 -9.49
C ALA A 83 18.39 -6.36 -10.61
N ILE A 84 18.08 -6.05 -11.88
CA ILE A 84 18.88 -6.47 -13.03
C ILE A 84 20.30 -5.89 -12.92
N VAL A 85 20.42 -4.60 -12.56
CA VAL A 85 21.71 -3.93 -12.34
C VAL A 85 22.51 -4.61 -11.23
N ILE A 86 21.89 -4.97 -10.10
CA ILE A 86 22.54 -5.70 -9.00
C ILE A 86 23.02 -7.08 -9.46
N ASN A 87 22.18 -7.83 -10.17
CA ASN A 87 22.51 -9.18 -10.64
C ASN A 87 23.67 -9.15 -11.65
N TYR A 88 23.64 -8.20 -12.59
CA TYR A 88 24.71 -7.99 -13.56
C TYR A 88 26.03 -7.60 -12.89
N ALA A 89 26.01 -6.65 -11.96
CA ALA A 89 27.18 -6.24 -11.20
C ALA A 89 27.82 -7.40 -10.45
N PHE A 90 26.99 -8.29 -9.91
CA PHE A 90 27.44 -9.47 -9.20
C PHE A 90 28.10 -10.51 -10.12
N PHE A 91 27.52 -10.78 -11.29
CA PHE A 91 28.05 -11.78 -12.22
C PHE A 91 29.34 -11.34 -12.90
N THR A 92 29.45 -10.04 -13.25
CA THR A 92 30.63 -9.48 -13.93
C THR A 92 31.74 -9.09 -12.93
N ASN A 93 31.55 -9.34 -11.63
CA ASN A 93 32.48 -8.99 -10.55
C ASN A 93 32.86 -7.49 -10.57
N SER A 94 31.85 -6.66 -10.85
CA SER A 94 31.96 -5.23 -11.14
C SER A 94 32.10 -4.38 -9.88
N ASN A 95 32.45 -3.10 -10.08
CA ASN A 95 32.56 -2.07 -9.05
C ASN A 95 31.44 -2.12 -8.01
N THR A 96 31.82 -2.13 -6.73
CA THR A 96 30.89 -2.11 -5.58
C THR A 96 29.91 -0.93 -5.64
N SER A 97 30.34 0.20 -6.23
CA SER A 97 29.50 1.38 -6.47
C SER A 97 28.23 1.09 -7.28
N LEU A 98 28.27 0.13 -8.20
CA LEU A 98 27.15 -0.21 -9.07
C LEU A 98 26.06 -0.98 -8.31
N ILE A 99 26.47 -1.82 -7.36
CA ILE A 99 25.57 -2.53 -6.44
C ILE A 99 24.84 -1.52 -5.55
N TYR A 100 25.57 -0.56 -4.98
CA TYR A 100 24.96 0.49 -4.15
C TYR A 100 23.93 1.33 -4.91
N LEU A 101 24.20 1.65 -6.19
CA LEU A 101 23.24 2.35 -7.03
C LEU A 101 21.94 1.56 -7.22
N GLY A 102 22.04 0.25 -7.49
CA GLY A 102 20.88 -0.62 -7.61
C GLY A 102 20.11 -0.76 -6.29
N MET A 103 20.81 -0.81 -5.16
CA MET A 103 20.15 -0.87 -3.85
C MET A 103 19.41 0.42 -3.50
N PHE A 104 19.99 1.57 -3.85
CA PHE A 104 19.32 2.86 -3.71
C PHE A 104 18.05 2.91 -4.56
N GLY A 105 18.08 2.34 -5.77
CA GLY A 105 16.89 2.17 -6.62
C GLY A 105 15.79 1.33 -5.96
N ILE A 106 16.13 0.22 -5.29
CA ILE A 106 15.16 -0.60 -4.55
C ILE A 106 14.59 0.13 -3.33
N LEU A 107 15.41 0.91 -2.61
CA LEU A 107 14.95 1.74 -1.50
C LEU A 107 13.96 2.81 -1.97
N ILE A 108 14.27 3.50 -3.08
CA ILE A 108 13.34 4.45 -3.70
C ILE A 108 12.05 3.73 -4.11
N ALA A 109 12.14 2.59 -4.79
CA ALA A 109 10.97 1.82 -5.19
C ALA A 109 10.09 1.44 -3.99
N THR A 110 10.70 1.03 -2.88
CA THR A 110 10.02 0.70 -1.63
C THR A 110 9.38 1.93 -0.98
N GLY A 111 10.09 3.05 -0.93
CA GLY A 111 9.57 4.32 -0.40
C GLY A 111 8.38 4.83 -1.22
N VAL A 112 8.46 4.73 -2.55
CA VAL A 112 7.36 5.07 -3.47
C VAL A 112 6.18 4.10 -3.29
N ASN A 113 6.43 2.79 -3.12
CA ASN A 113 5.39 1.82 -2.80
C ASN A 113 4.72 2.12 -1.46
N TYR A 114 5.49 2.46 -0.42
CA TYR A 114 4.97 2.85 0.90
C TYR A 114 4.13 4.12 0.81
N TYR A 115 4.62 5.18 0.16
CA TYR A 115 3.89 6.43 0.03
C TYR A 115 2.60 6.25 -0.78
N ARG A 116 2.65 5.49 -1.88
CA ARG A 116 1.44 5.13 -2.65
C ARG A 116 0.47 4.26 -1.86
N ASN A 117 0.95 3.26 -1.14
CA ASN A 117 0.10 2.42 -0.32
C ASN A 117 -0.47 3.21 0.87
N LYS A 118 0.23 4.22 1.38
CA LYS A 118 -0.30 5.15 2.39
C LYS A 118 -1.38 6.07 1.80
N LEU A 119 -1.17 6.57 0.59
CA LEU A 119 -2.19 7.33 -0.16
C LEU A 119 -3.43 6.48 -0.46
N GLN A 120 -3.24 5.22 -0.88
CA GLN A 120 -4.33 4.27 -1.14
C GLN A 120 -4.92 3.68 0.16
N GLY A 121 -4.15 3.65 1.24
CA GLY A 121 -4.53 3.13 2.55
C GLY A 121 -5.56 4.00 3.27
N ASN A 122 -5.74 5.25 2.82
CA ASN A 122 -6.84 6.10 3.27
C ASN A 122 -8.19 5.71 2.65
N CYS A 123 -8.25 4.78 1.70
CA CYS A 123 -9.52 4.39 1.10
C CYS A 123 -9.48 2.99 0.50
N GLU A 124 -10.09 2.04 1.20
CA GLU A 124 -10.08 0.62 0.83
C GLU A 124 -10.89 0.30 -0.44
N SER A 125 -11.67 1.26 -0.93
CA SER A 125 -12.61 1.13 -2.04
C SER A 125 -12.68 2.38 -2.93
N CYS A 126 -11.57 3.11 -3.05
CA CYS A 126 -11.58 4.31 -3.88
C CYS A 126 -11.50 3.96 -5.37
N THR A 127 -12.33 4.62 -6.16
CA THR A 127 -12.26 4.59 -7.62
C THR A 127 -11.92 5.98 -8.15
N THR A 128 -11.53 6.06 -9.41
CA THR A 128 -11.38 7.34 -10.12
C THR A 128 -12.71 7.70 -10.78
N TYR A 129 -13.33 8.77 -10.30
CA TYR A 129 -14.53 9.38 -10.90
C TYR A 129 -14.14 10.77 -11.42
N GLU A 130 -14.36 11.03 -12.72
CA GLU A 130 -14.00 12.31 -13.37
C GLU A 130 -12.57 12.81 -13.09
N GLY A 131 -11.60 11.89 -13.01
CA GLY A 131 -10.19 12.21 -12.77
C GLY A 131 -9.82 12.51 -11.31
N LYS A 132 -10.77 12.43 -10.36
CA LYS A 132 -10.55 12.58 -8.92
C LYS A 132 -10.78 11.26 -8.19
N THR A 133 -10.14 11.08 -7.04
CA THR A 133 -10.30 9.88 -6.19
C THR A 133 -11.53 10.00 -5.30
N VAL A 134 -12.47 9.06 -5.40
CA VAL A 134 -13.72 9.05 -4.60
C VAL A 134 -13.89 7.74 -3.84
N GLU A 135 -14.41 7.81 -2.62
CA GLU A 135 -14.69 6.65 -1.77
C GLU A 135 -16.14 6.16 -1.99
N LEU A 136 -16.29 4.94 -2.49
CA LEU A 136 -17.63 4.37 -2.75
C LEU A 136 -18.23 3.64 -1.54
N LYS A 137 -17.42 3.26 -0.56
CA LYS A 137 -17.87 2.47 0.58
C LYS A 137 -18.48 3.37 1.63
N SER A 138 -19.77 3.23 1.86
CA SER A 138 -20.54 4.08 2.78
C SER A 138 -21.37 3.20 3.71
N THR A 139 -21.37 3.55 5.00
CA THR A 139 -22.23 2.90 5.98
C THR A 139 -23.57 3.62 6.02
N LEU A 140 -24.62 2.99 5.49
CA LEU A 140 -25.99 3.49 5.56
C LEU A 140 -26.57 3.21 6.94
N THR A 141 -27.08 4.24 7.60
CA THR A 141 -27.76 4.13 8.90
C THR A 141 -29.26 4.37 8.72
N CYS A 142 -30.08 3.36 9.01
CA CYS A 142 -31.52 3.50 8.92
C CYS A 142 -32.06 4.40 10.06
N PRO A 143 -32.78 5.49 9.76
CA PRO A 143 -33.34 6.37 10.79
C PRO A 143 -34.50 5.73 11.58
N ASN A 144 -35.17 4.72 11.01
CA ASN A 144 -36.33 4.07 11.64
C ASN A 144 -35.94 3.04 12.70
N CYS A 145 -34.86 2.28 12.47
CA CYS A 145 -34.46 1.16 13.35
C CYS A 145 -33.01 1.22 13.86
N GLY A 146 -32.24 2.23 13.46
CA GLY A 146 -30.82 2.39 13.82
C GLY A 146 -29.87 1.36 13.20
N TYR A 147 -30.36 0.49 12.31
CA TYR A 147 -29.54 -0.53 11.66
C TYR A 147 -28.51 0.13 10.74
N ARG A 148 -27.26 -0.35 10.84
CA ARG A 148 -26.14 0.12 10.04
C ARG A 148 -25.70 -0.97 9.10
N LYS A 149 -25.58 -0.65 7.82
CA LYS A 149 -25.06 -1.57 6.80
C LYS A 149 -23.99 -0.88 5.97
N GLU A 150 -22.89 -1.58 5.79
CA GLU A 150 -21.81 -1.16 4.91
C GLU A 150 -22.12 -1.59 3.48
N GLU A 151 -22.21 -0.64 2.56
CA GLU A 151 -22.58 -0.84 1.16
C GLU A 151 -21.60 -0.13 0.23
N ILE A 152 -21.50 -0.62 -1.00
CA ILE A 152 -20.74 0.03 -2.06
C ILE A 152 -21.70 0.87 -2.90
N MET A 153 -21.45 2.17 -2.96
CA MET A 153 -22.27 3.10 -3.71
C MET A 153 -22.11 2.85 -5.22
N PRO A 154 -23.22 2.77 -5.97
CA PRO A 154 -23.14 2.69 -7.43
C PRO A 154 -22.59 3.98 -8.01
N THR A 155 -21.72 3.86 -9.02
CA THR A 155 -21.20 4.99 -9.82
C THR A 155 -22.07 5.34 -11.02
N ASP A 156 -22.95 4.42 -11.41
CA ASP A 156 -23.66 4.47 -12.69
C ASP A 156 -24.99 5.23 -12.58
N ALA A 157 -25.53 5.38 -11.37
CA ALA A 157 -26.77 6.11 -11.09
C ALA A 157 -26.89 6.49 -9.61
N CYS A 158 -27.68 7.53 -9.34
CA CYS A 158 -27.98 7.96 -7.97
C CYS A 158 -29.07 7.10 -7.31
N GLN A 159 -28.75 6.51 -6.17
CA GLN A 159 -29.69 5.70 -5.39
C GLN A 159 -30.68 6.60 -4.63
N PHE A 160 -31.87 6.82 -5.19
CA PHE A 160 -32.91 7.63 -4.56
C PHE A 160 -33.75 6.84 -3.55
N PHE A 161 -33.97 5.55 -3.80
CA PHE A 161 -34.75 4.66 -2.93
C PHE A 161 -33.86 3.57 -2.35
N TYR A 162 -33.90 3.35 -1.05
CA TYR A 162 -33.16 2.26 -0.42
C TYR A 162 -34.06 1.50 0.54
N GLU A 163 -34.21 0.19 0.34
CA GLU A 163 -34.94 -0.66 1.27
C GLU A 163 -34.00 -1.11 2.40
N CYS A 164 -34.36 -0.79 3.64
CA CYS A 164 -33.60 -1.28 4.79
C CYS A 164 -33.78 -2.79 4.97
N GLU A 165 -32.70 -3.56 5.00
CA GLU A 165 -32.79 -5.03 5.13
C GLU A 165 -33.42 -5.51 6.44
N LYS A 166 -33.33 -4.72 7.51
CA LYS A 166 -33.86 -5.11 8.83
C LYS A 166 -35.35 -4.85 8.96
N CYS A 167 -35.80 -3.63 8.65
CA CYS A 167 -37.19 -3.21 8.86
C CYS A 167 -38.01 -3.11 7.56
N LYS A 168 -37.39 -3.39 6.41
CA LYS A 168 -38.00 -3.34 5.07
C LYS A 168 -38.65 -2.01 4.71
N THR A 169 -38.27 -0.95 5.40
CA THR A 169 -38.76 0.40 5.12
C THR A 169 -37.97 0.99 3.97
N ILE A 170 -38.67 1.59 3.00
CA ILE A 170 -38.05 2.32 1.89
C ILE A 170 -37.66 3.71 2.40
N LEU A 171 -36.36 3.97 2.43
CA LEU A 171 -35.77 5.27 2.73
C LEU A 171 -35.72 6.12 1.47
N LYS A 172 -36.01 7.41 1.64
CA LYS A 172 -35.85 8.47 0.64
C LYS A 172 -34.92 9.54 1.20
N PRO A 173 -34.14 10.24 0.35
CA PRO A 173 -33.30 11.34 0.80
C PRO A 173 -34.11 12.42 1.51
N LEU A 174 -33.43 13.14 2.40
CA LEU A 174 -33.95 14.33 3.07
C LEU A 174 -34.08 15.49 2.08
N GLU A 175 -34.92 16.47 2.42
CA GLU A 175 -35.04 17.69 1.62
C GLU A 175 -33.68 18.41 1.52
N GLY A 176 -33.24 18.67 0.29
CA GLY A 176 -31.93 19.28 0.00
C GLY A 176 -30.80 18.29 -0.32
N ASP A 177 -30.99 16.98 -0.09
CA ASP A 177 -30.03 15.94 -0.47
C ASP A 177 -30.43 15.22 -1.77
N CYS A 178 -29.45 14.79 -2.56
CA CYS A 178 -29.72 14.15 -3.86
C CYS A 178 -29.90 12.63 -3.83
N CYS A 179 -29.41 11.95 -2.80
CA CYS A 179 -29.50 10.48 -2.71
C CYS A 179 -29.47 10.01 -1.25
N VAL A 180 -29.86 8.76 -1.04
CA VAL A 180 -29.92 8.14 0.30
C VAL A 180 -28.58 8.15 1.02
N TYR A 181 -27.46 8.11 0.29
CA TYR A 181 -26.12 8.16 0.86
C TYR A 181 -25.74 9.56 1.35
N CYS A 182 -26.24 10.62 0.72
CA CYS A 182 -26.03 11.98 1.20
C CYS A 182 -26.76 12.22 2.53
N SER A 183 -27.96 11.65 2.67
CA SER A 183 -28.76 11.83 3.89
C SER A 183 -28.38 10.91 5.03
N TYR A 184 -28.12 9.63 4.74
CA TYR A 184 -27.98 8.59 5.76
C TYR A 184 -26.66 7.82 5.70
N GLY A 185 -25.78 8.13 4.75
CA GLY A 185 -24.48 7.49 4.57
C GLY A 185 -23.38 8.18 5.38
N SER A 186 -22.34 7.41 5.73
CA SER A 186 -21.12 7.96 6.33
C SER A 186 -20.27 8.75 5.34
N VAL A 187 -20.32 8.37 4.07
CA VAL A 187 -19.60 9.02 2.95
C VAL A 187 -20.64 9.51 1.94
N LYS A 188 -20.47 10.76 1.47
CA LYS A 188 -21.34 11.45 0.50
C LYS A 188 -21.22 10.85 -0.91
N CYS A 189 -22.13 11.20 -1.82
CA CYS A 189 -22.11 10.66 -3.19
C CYS A 189 -20.91 11.15 -4.01
N PRO A 190 -20.51 10.41 -5.08
CA PRO A 190 -19.35 10.75 -5.90
C PRO A 190 -19.32 12.20 -6.41
N PRO A 191 -20.43 12.79 -6.94
CA PRO A 191 -20.42 14.18 -7.39
C PRO A 191 -20.08 15.19 -6.28
N ILE A 192 -20.63 14.99 -5.06
CA ILE A 192 -20.34 15.86 -3.92
C ILE A 192 -18.89 15.71 -3.45
N GLN A 193 -18.32 14.49 -3.54
CA GLN A 193 -16.90 14.27 -3.21
C GLN A 193 -15.96 14.93 -4.22
N THR A 194 -16.34 15.01 -5.49
CA THR A 194 -15.56 15.71 -6.52
C THR A 194 -15.73 17.23 -6.48
N GLY A 195 -16.69 17.73 -5.70
CA GLY A 195 -16.99 19.16 -5.58
C GLY A 195 -17.94 19.66 -6.68
N ASP A 196 -18.59 18.75 -7.37
CA ASP A 196 -19.65 19.03 -8.32
C ASP A 196 -21.01 19.06 -7.59
N ASN A 197 -22.01 19.62 -8.25
CA ASN A 197 -23.37 19.60 -7.72
C ASN A 197 -23.91 18.17 -7.72
N CYS A 198 -24.96 17.97 -6.90
CA CYS A 198 -25.82 16.81 -6.96
C CYS A 198 -26.14 16.39 -8.40
N CYS A 199 -26.28 15.09 -8.63
CA CYS A 199 -26.78 14.49 -9.87
C CYS A 199 -27.91 15.34 -10.50
#